data_AF-A0A933UDA4-F1
#
_entry.id   AF-A0A933UDA4-F1
#
_cell.length_a   1.000
_cell.length_b   1.000
_cell.length_c   1.000
_cell.angle_alpha   90.00
_cell.angle_beta   90.00
_cell.angle_gamma   90.00
#
_symmetry.space_group_name_H-M   'P 1'
#
loop_
_entity.id
_entity.type
_entity.pdbx_description
1 polymer ?
#
loop_
_entity_poly.entity_id
_entity_poly.type
_entity_poly.pdbx_seq_one_letter_code
_entity_poly.pdbx_strand_id
1 'polypeptide(L)'
;MEREHLLIRGFPVQFLAASSLTEEAVRAAEQIDYEGVPAKVFRAEHLVAIAASVGRAKDKARIEQLLQQADLDKTKLADILQRHKLTLPTI
;
A
#
# COMPACT_ATOMS: atom_id res chain seq x y z
N MET A 1 13.26 -20.07 4.88
CA MET A 1 12.83 -18.98 5.78
C MET A 1 11.30 -19.02 5.80
N GLU A 2 10.76 -19.86 6.67
CA GLU A 2 9.32 -20.01 6.88
C GLU A 2 8.78 -18.67 7.40
N ARG A 3 7.87 -18.03 6.65
CA ARG A 3 7.21 -16.81 7.11
C ARG A 3 5.97 -17.24 7.86
N GLU A 4 6.02 -17.18 9.19
CA GLU A 4 4.93 -17.54 10.10
C GLU A 4 3.64 -16.81 9.71
N HIS A 5 2.69 -17.57 9.16
CA HIS A 5 1.31 -17.16 8.97
C HIS A 5 0.45 -17.95 9.96
N LEU A 6 -0.53 -17.28 10.56
CA LEU A 6 -1.51 -17.91 11.42
C LEU A 6 -2.71 -18.32 10.58
N LEU A 7 -3.16 -19.57 10.73
CA LEU A 7 -4.40 -20.03 10.09
C LEU A 7 -5.60 -19.52 10.89
N ILE A 8 -6.33 -18.56 10.34
CA ILE A 8 -7.57 -18.06 10.92
C ILE A 8 -8.72 -18.60 10.07
N ARG A 9 -9.52 -19.49 10.64
CA ARG A 9 -10.64 -20.16 9.93
C ARG A 9 -10.20 -20.81 8.61
N GLY A 10 -8.97 -21.33 8.56
CA GLY A 10 -8.40 -21.98 7.38
C GLY A 10 -7.71 -21.02 6.39
N PHE A 11 -7.77 -19.71 6.62
CA PHE A 11 -7.08 -18.71 5.79
C PHE A 11 -5.71 -18.36 6.38
N PRO A 12 -4.63 -18.36 5.58
CA PRO A 12 -3.32 -17.91 6.03
C PRO A 12 -3.32 -16.39 6.21
N VAL A 13 -3.16 -15.93 7.44
CA VAL A 13 -3.09 -14.51 7.80
C VAL A 13 -1.70 -14.18 8.32
N GLN A 14 -1.11 -13.11 7.77
CA GLN A 14 0.17 -12.59 8.23
C GLN A 14 -0.04 -11.25 8.93
N PHE A 15 0.51 -11.12 10.14
CA PHE A 15 0.57 -9.85 10.86
C PHE A 15 1.90 -9.18 10.56
N LEU A 16 1.85 -7.97 10.03
CA LEU A 16 3.03 -7.17 9.73
C LEU A 16 3.05 -5.97 10.68
N ALA A 17 4.13 -5.85 11.46
CA ALA A 17 4.36 -4.64 12.24
C ALA A 17 4.63 -3.48 11.28
N ALA A 18 3.87 -2.40 11.44
CA ALA A 18 4.02 -1.21 10.62
C ALA A 18 5.21 -0.38 11.09
N SER A 19 5.95 0.20 10.15
CA SER A 19 7.07 1.12 10.39
C SER A 19 7.18 2.17 9.27
N SER A 20 7.63 3.37 9.64
CA SER A 20 7.80 4.53 8.73
C SER A 20 6.60 4.73 7.80
N LEU A 21 6.78 4.57 6.48
CA LEU A 21 5.73 4.75 5.48
C LEU A 21 4.50 3.88 5.72
N THR A 22 4.69 2.64 6.19
CA THR A 22 3.56 1.74 6.45
C THR A 22 2.79 2.13 7.70
N GLU A 23 3.43 2.76 8.70
CA GLU A 23 2.73 3.29 9.87
C GLU A 23 1.82 4.46 9.47
N GLU A 24 2.33 5.35 8.62
CA GLU A 24 1.53 6.43 8.05
C GLU A 24 0.36 5.89 7.22
N ALA A 25 0.60 4.87 6.39
CA ALA A 25 -0.44 4.23 5.58
C ALA A 25 -1.55 3.62 6.45
N VAL A 26 -1.20 3.00 7.58
CA VAL A 26 -2.19 2.48 8.55
C VAL A 26 -3.02 3.60 9.16
N ARG A 27 -2.39 4.72 9.54
CA ARG A 27 -3.08 5.88 10.13
C ARG A 27 -3.99 6.59 9.13
N ALA A 28 -3.56 6.66 7.87
CA ALA A 28 -4.31 7.30 6.79
C ALA A 28 -5.29 6.36 6.07
N ALA A 29 -5.40 5.10 6.50
CA ALA A 29 -6.27 4.10 5.88
C ALA A 29 -7.73 4.53 5.90
N GLU A 30 -8.40 4.33 4.78
CA GLU A 30 -9.80 4.69 4.62
C GLU A 30 -10.69 3.50 4.96
N GLN A 31 -11.83 3.81 5.57
CA GLN A 31 -12.85 2.82 5.81
C GLN A 31 -13.67 2.62 4.54
N ILE A 32 -13.89 1.37 4.18
CA ILE A 32 -14.78 0.95 3.11
C ILE A 32 -15.83 0.01 3.69
N ASP A 33 -16.97 -0.07 3.01
CA ASP A 33 -17.88 -1.21 3.17
C ASP A 33 -17.58 -2.22 2.06
N TYR A 34 -17.31 -3.46 2.45
CA TYR A 34 -17.13 -4.56 1.51
C TYR A 34 -18.13 -5.66 1.85
N GLU A 35 -19.16 -5.80 1.00
CA GLU A 35 -20.25 -6.76 1.19
C GLU A 35 -20.93 -6.65 2.57
N GLY A 36 -21.13 -5.43 3.07
CA GLY A 36 -21.72 -5.17 4.39
C GLY A 36 -20.77 -5.33 5.56
N VAL A 37 -19.48 -5.60 5.29
CA VAL A 37 -18.43 -5.71 6.29
C VAL A 37 -17.56 -4.46 6.26
N PRO A 38 -17.48 -3.68 7.36
CA PRO A 38 -16.59 -2.54 7.42
C PRO A 38 -15.13 -3.00 7.45
N ALA A 39 -14.34 -2.52 6.51
CA ALA A 39 -12.91 -2.79 6.41
C ALA A 39 -12.11 -1.48 6.34
N LYS A 40 -10.84 -1.52 6.74
CA LYS A 40 -9.90 -0.42 6.55
C LYS A 40 -8.84 -0.81 5.53
N VAL A 41 -8.69 -0.02 4.48
CA VAL A 41 -7.74 -0.26 3.39
C VAL A 41 -6.80 0.94 3.23
N PHE A 42 -5.56 0.68 2.83
CA PHE A 42 -4.63 1.75 2.53
C PHE A 42 -5.13 2.55 1.32
N ARG A 43 -4.89 3.85 1.37
CA ARG A 43 -5.14 4.73 0.23
C ARG A 43 -4.22 4.37 -0.93
N ALA A 44 -4.70 4.63 -2.15
CA ALA A 44 -3.94 4.35 -3.36
C ALA A 44 -2.58 5.08 -3.38
N GLU A 45 -2.50 6.31 -2.84
CA GLU A 45 -1.23 7.05 -2.81
C GLU A 45 -0.17 6.34 -1.96
N HIS A 46 -0.55 5.84 -0.78
CA HIS A 46 0.35 5.06 0.07
C HIS A 46 0.74 3.73 -0.57
N LEU A 47 -0.17 3.07 -1.29
CA LEU A 47 0.14 1.83 -2.02
C LEU A 47 1.19 2.07 -3.11
N VAL A 48 1.09 3.17 -3.86
CA VAL A 48 2.09 3.55 -4.86
C VAL A 48 3.44 3.83 -4.19
N ALA A 49 3.46 4.61 -3.11
CA ALA A 49 4.69 4.91 -2.39
C ALA A 49 5.35 3.65 -1.79
N ILE A 50 4.56 2.73 -1.23
CA ILE A 50 5.07 1.45 -0.71
C ILE A 50 5.63 0.59 -1.84
N ALA A 51 4.97 0.54 -3.00
CA ALA A 51 5.50 -0.17 -4.16
C ALA A 51 6.83 0.44 -4.65
N ALA A 52 6.94 1.77 -4.64
CA ALA A 52 8.16 2.48 -5.01
C ALA A 52 9.32 2.20 -4.04
N SER A 53 9.07 2.07 -2.74
CA SER A 53 10.11 1.82 -1.72
C SER A 53 10.71 0.40 -1.79
N VAL A 54 9.95 -0.56 -2.31
CA VAL A 54 10.37 -1.97 -2.39
C VAL A 54 11.14 -2.27 -3.68
N GLY A 55 10.87 -1.53 -4.76
CA GLY A 55 11.70 -1.48 -5.98
C GLY A 55 11.82 -2.78 -6.78
N ARG A 56 10.92 -3.77 -6.62
CA ARG A 56 10.98 -5.02 -7.40
C ARG A 56 10.34 -4.81 -8.78
N ALA A 57 10.76 -5.58 -9.78
CA ALA A 57 10.22 -5.49 -11.15
C ALA A 57 8.68 -5.60 -11.21
N LYS A 58 8.07 -6.46 -10.39
CA LYS A 58 6.61 -6.61 -10.30
C LYS A 58 5.89 -5.40 -9.68
N ASP A 59 6.62 -4.58 -8.92
CA ASP A 59 6.08 -3.39 -8.27
C ASP A 59 5.94 -2.25 -9.31
N LYS A 60 6.71 -2.26 -10.41
CA LYS A 60 6.53 -1.31 -11.54
C LYS A 60 5.15 -1.46 -12.20
N ALA A 61 4.76 -2.68 -12.56
CA ALA A 61 3.46 -2.96 -13.16
C ALA A 61 2.30 -2.60 -12.22
N ARG A 62 2.47 -2.81 -10.90
CA ARG A 62 1.48 -2.39 -9.89
C ARG A 62 1.37 -0.87 -9.80
N ILE A 63 2.50 -0.15 -9.81
CA ILE A 63 2.53 1.32 -9.82
C ILE A 63 1.82 1.85 -11.07
N GLU A 64 2.14 1.31 -12.25
CA GLU A 64 1.48 1.63 -13.51
C GLU A 64 -0.03 1.46 -13.44
N GLN A 65 -0.49 0.29 -12.99
CA GLN A 65 -1.90 -0.01 -12.87
C GLN A 65 -2.61 0.97 -11.92
N LEU A 66 -2.03 1.25 -10.76
CA LEU A 66 -2.60 2.19 -9.78
C LEU A 66 -2.66 3.61 -10.34
N LEU A 67 -1.61 4.08 -11.02
CA LEU A 67 -1.57 5.40 -11.64
C LEU A 67 -2.61 5.59 -12.75
N GLN A 68 -3.02 4.50 -13.42
CA GLN A 68 -4.01 4.53 -14.50
C GLN A 68 -5.46 4.35 -14.01
N GLN A 69 -5.66 3.51 -12.99
CA GLN A 69 -6.99 3.01 -12.63
C GLN A 69 -7.53 3.58 -11.31
N ALA A 70 -6.65 4.01 -10.40
CA ALA A 70 -7.08 4.54 -9.12
C ALA A 70 -7.32 6.05 -9.20
N ASP A 71 -8.32 6.51 -8.46
CA ASP A 71 -8.53 7.94 -8.22
C ASP A 71 -7.48 8.42 -7.20
N LEU A 72 -6.42 9.03 -7.73
CA LEU A 72 -5.25 9.45 -6.96
C LEU A 72 -5.22 10.96 -6.79
N ASP A 73 -5.08 11.40 -5.55
CA ASP A 73 -4.65 12.76 -5.27
C ASP A 73 -3.14 12.88 -5.55
N LYS A 74 -2.82 13.43 -6.71
CA LYS A 74 -1.42 13.65 -7.16
C LYS A 74 -0.63 14.54 -6.22
N THR A 75 -1.27 15.50 -5.55
CA THR A 75 -0.60 16.40 -4.60
C THR A 75 -0.22 15.62 -3.35
N LYS A 76 -1.14 14.81 -2.83
CA LYS A 76 -0.90 13.95 -1.68
C LYS A 76 0.15 12.88 -1.99
N LEU A 77 0.10 12.26 -3.17
CA LEU A 77 1.12 11.31 -3.60
C LEU A 77 2.51 11.96 -3.65
N ALA A 78 2.63 13.15 -4.25
CA ALA A 78 3.90 13.88 -4.30
C ALA A 78 4.45 14.21 -2.91
N ASP A 79 3.60 14.66 -1.98
CA ASP A 79 3.97 14.93 -0.59
C ASP A 79 4.48 13.66 0.13
N ILE A 80 3.76 12.54 -0.01
CA ILE A 80 4.18 11.25 0.57
C ILE A 80 5.56 10.83 0.02
N LEU A 81 5.73 10.86 -1.31
CA LEU A 81 7.01 10.50 -1.94
C LEU A 81 8.14 11.40 -1.45
N GLN A 82 7.91 12.71 -1.34
CA GLN A 82 8.91 13.66 -0.86
C GLN A 82 9.30 13.39 0.60
N ARG A 83 8.33 13.21 1.51
CA ARG A 83 8.59 12.96 2.94
C ARG A 83 9.37 11.67 3.18
N HIS A 84 9.14 10.65 2.34
CA HIS A 84 9.83 9.36 2.40
C HIS A 84 11.05 9.25 1.47
N LYS A 85 11.40 10.33 0.75
CA LYS A 85 12.54 10.40 -0.18
C LYS A 85 12.52 9.32 -1.27
N LEU A 86 11.33 9.09 -1.83
CA LEU A 86 11.07 8.08 -2.85
C LEU A 86 10.91 8.70 -4.23
N THR A 87 11.30 7.96 -5.27
CA THR A 87 11.04 8.31 -6.66
C THR A 87 10.22 7.22 -7.32
N LEU A 88 9.34 7.62 -8.24
CA LEU A 88 8.66 6.65 -9.09
C LEU A 88 9.63 6.12 -10.14
N PRO A 89 9.55 4.84 -10.52
CA PRO A 89 10.32 4.32 -11.63
C PRO A 89 9.95 5.06 -12.92
N THR A 90 10.88 5.16 -13.87
CA THR A 90 10.55 5.60 -15.23
C THR A 90 9.59 4.57 -15.83
N ILE A 91 8.35 4.99 -16.05
CA ILE A 91 7.27 4.16 -16.57
C ILE A 91 7.41 4.06 -18.08
#